data_AF-A0A0R2VIJ8-F1
#
_entry.id   AF-A0A0R2VIJ8-F1
#
_cell.length_a   1.000
_cell.length_b   1.000
_cell.length_c   1.000
_cell.angle_alpha   90.00
_cell.angle_beta   90.00
_cell.angle_gamma   90.00
#
_symmetry.space_group_name_H-M   'P 1'
#
loop_
_entity.id
_entity.type
_entity.pdbx_description
1 polymer ?
#
loop_
_entity_poly.entity_id
_entity_poly.type
_entity_poly.pdbx_seq_one_letter_code
_entity_poly.pdbx_strand_id
1 'polypeptide(L)' 'MQQQPWKKLLTEYGIAIGIFLLVSVIFFLPVFQGKILIQGDMINYKAASKETLDYNATHDDVALWTDNMFGGMPTYL' A
#
# COMPACT_ATOMS: atom_id res chain seq x y z
N MET A 1 -8.74 8.92 52.16
CA MET A 1 -9.47 8.07 51.18
C MET A 1 -8.46 7.11 50.58
N GLN A 2 -8.52 5.83 50.94
CA GLN A 2 -7.58 4.81 50.43
C GLN A 2 -7.87 4.59 48.93
N GLN A 3 -6.96 5.07 48.07
CA GLN A 3 -7.02 4.85 46.63
C GLN A 3 -6.88 3.34 46.37
N GLN A 4 -7.89 2.72 45.78
CA GLN A 4 -7.89 1.28 45.45
C GLN A 4 -6.78 0.98 44.43
N PRO A 5 -5.87 0.02 44.68
CA PRO A 5 -4.66 -0.17 43.88
C PRO A 5 -4.95 -0.51 42.41
N TRP A 6 -6.00 -1.29 42.15
CA TRP A 6 -6.42 -1.63 40.78
C TRP A 6 -6.97 -0.42 40.01
N LYS A 7 -7.59 0.55 40.68
CA LYS A 7 -8.15 1.74 40.01
C LYS A 7 -7.01 2.60 39.51
N LYS A 8 -5.97 2.79 40.34
CA LYS A 8 -4.77 3.54 39.97
C LYS A 8 -4.05 2.90 38.77
N LEU A 9 -3.88 1.58 38.78
CA LEU A 9 -3.30 0.83 37.66
C LEU A 9 -4.13 0.99 36.37
N LEU A 10 -5.46 0.83 36.46
CA LEU A 10 -6.36 1.05 35.32
C LEU A 10 -6.28 2.48 34.77
N THR A 11 -6.16 3.49 35.63
CA THR A 11 -6.00 4.88 35.18
C THR A 11 -4.65 5.10 34.50
N GLU A 12 -3.56 4.58 35.06
CA GLU A 12 -2.20 4.75 34.51
C GLU A 12 -2.04 4.05 33.15
N TYR A 13 -2.45 2.78 33.05
CA TYR A 13 -2.41 2.05 31.76
C TYR A 13 -3.46 2.56 30.79
N GLY A 14 -4.63 2.97 31.26
CA GLY A 14 -5.68 3.56 30.42
C GLY A 14 -5.24 4.86 29.76
N ILE A 15 -4.50 5.71 30.47
CA ILE A 15 -3.89 6.92 29.91
C ILE A 15 -2.84 6.55 28.86
N ALA A 16 -1.96 5.59 29.14
CA ALA A 16 -0.94 5.15 28.18
C ALA A 16 -1.55 4.58 26.89
N ILE A 17 -2.58 3.73 27.01
CA ILE A 17 -3.32 3.17 25.87
C ILE A 17 -4.04 4.29 25.12
N GLY A 18 -4.66 5.24 25.83
CA GLY A 18 -5.33 6.39 25.22
C GLY A 18 -4.38 7.25 24.40
N ILE A 19 -3.19 7.54 24.93
CA ILE A 19 -2.14 8.28 24.22
C ILE A 19 -1.66 7.49 23.00
N PHE A 20 -1.41 6.19 23.15
CA PHE A 20 -0.96 5.33 22.05
C PHE A 20 -1.98 5.30 20.91
N LEU A 21 -3.27 5.14 21.23
CA LEU A 21 -4.35 5.19 20.24
C LEU A 21 -4.43 6.56 19.56
N LEU A 22 -4.34 7.65 20.32
CA LEU A 22 -4.37 8.99 19.77
C LEU A 22 -3.21 9.24 18.79
N VAL A 23 -2.00 8.85 19.16
CA VAL A 23 -0.82 8.95 18.28
C VAL A 23 -1.00 8.09 17.03
N SER A 24 -1.52 6.86 17.18
CA SER A 24 -1.78 5.95 16.05
C SER A 24 -2.77 6.57 15.07
N VAL A 25 -3.88 7.12 15.56
CA VAL A 25 -4.89 7.78 14.72
C VAL A 25 -4.28 8.97 14.00
N ILE A 26 -3.51 9.81 14.68
CA ILE A 26 -2.84 10.98 14.07
C ILE A 26 -1.87 10.54 12.97
N PHE A 27 -1.06 9.52 13.23
CA PHE A 27 -0.10 8.99 12.25
C PHE A 27 -0.79 8.41 11.01
N PHE A 28 -1.90 7.70 11.20
CA PHE A 28 -2.69 7.09 10.11
C PHE A 28 -3.81 8.00 9.58
N LEU A 29 -3.87 9.28 9.94
CA LEU A 29 -4.81 10.26 9.37
C LEU A 29 -4.87 10.26 7.83
N PRO A 30 -3.74 10.11 7.09
CA PRO A 30 -3.78 10.05 5.63
C PRO A 30 -4.67 8.94 5.07
N VAL A 31 -4.80 7.81 5.78
CA VAL A 31 -5.64 6.68 5.37
C VAL A 31 -7.12 7.08 5.36
N PHE A 32 -7.57 7.83 6.37
CA PHE A 32 -8.94 8.35 6.43
C PHE A 32 -9.23 9.44 5.38
N GLN A 33 -8.18 10.07 4.83
CA GLN A 33 -8.29 11.02 3.73
C GLN A 33 -8.30 10.33 2.36
N GLY A 34 -8.29 9.00 2.30
CA GLY A 34 -8.23 8.23 1.06
C GLY A 34 -6.88 8.33 0.34
N LYS A 35 -5.82 8.81 1.01
CA LYS A 35 -4.49 8.86 0.42
C LYS A 35 -3.94 7.44 0.34
N ILE A 36 -3.58 7.04 -0.87
CA ILE A 36 -2.94 5.76 -1.14
C ILE A 36 -1.43 5.94 -1.26
N LEU A 37 -0.69 4.92 -0.83
CA LEU A 37 0.74 4.88 -1.04
C LEU A 37 1.03 4.65 -2.54
N ILE A 38 1.86 5.49 -3.13
CA ILE A 38 2.33 5.32 -4.50
C ILE A 38 3.30 4.14 -4.50
N GLN A 39 2.90 3.04 -5.14
CA GLN A 39 3.73 1.85 -5.30
C GLN A 39 4.44 1.93 -6.65
N GLY A 40 5.63 2.53 -6.67
CA GLY A 40 6.42 2.72 -7.89
C GLY A 40 6.63 1.43 -8.68
N ASP A 41 6.94 0.33 -7.99
CA ASP A 41 7.13 -0.98 -8.64
C ASP A 41 5.84 -1.48 -9.32
N MET A 42 4.69 -1.31 -8.68
CA MET A 42 3.40 -1.69 -9.26
C MET A 42 3.07 -0.82 -10.49
N ILE A 43 3.38 0.47 -10.43
CA ILE A 43 3.18 1.41 -11.54
C ILE A 43 4.08 1.01 -12.71
N ASN A 44 5.36 0.77 -12.45
CA ASN A 44 6.33 0.39 -13.47
C ASN A 44 5.97 -0.96 -14.09
N TYR A 45 5.55 -1.95 -13.29
CA TYR A 45 5.09 -3.24 -13.80
C TYR A 45 3.85 -3.09 -14.70
N LYS A 46 2.85 -2.30 -14.28
CA LYS A 46 1.66 -2.03 -15.09
C LYS A 46 2.01 -1.33 -16.40
N ALA A 47 2.93 -0.37 -16.36
CA ALA A 47 3.39 0.33 -17.56
C ALA A 47 4.15 -0.61 -18.52
N ALA A 48 5.06 -1.43 -17.98
CA ALA A 48 5.85 -2.39 -18.74
C ALA A 48 5.00 -3.48 -19.41
N SER A 49 4.00 -4.00 -18.70
CA SER A 49 3.14 -5.09 -19.20
C SER A 49 2.02 -4.62 -20.14
N LYS A 50 1.72 -3.32 -20.17
CA LYS A 50 0.56 -2.77 -20.88
C LYS A 50 0.53 -3.12 -22.37
N GLU A 51 1.67 -2.97 -23.04
CA GLU A 51 1.80 -3.23 -24.48
C GLU A 51 1.57 -4.71 -24.81
N THR A 52 2.24 -5.62 -24.08
CA THR A 52 2.08 -7.07 -24.27
C THR A 52 0.61 -7.49 -24.07
N LEU A 53 -0.03 -6.99 -23.02
CA LEU A 53 -1.43 -7.30 -22.73
C LEU A 53 -2.38 -6.77 -23.81
N ASP A 54 -2.14 -5.55 -24.31
CA ASP A 54 -2.98 -4.95 -25.36
C ASP A 54 -2.80 -5.68 -26.70
N TYR A 55 -1.58 -6.13 -27.02
CA TYR A 55 -1.30 -6.96 -28.20
C TYR A 55 -2.02 -8.32 -28.11
N ASN A 56 -1.83 -9.05 -27.00
CA ASN A 56 -2.43 -10.37 -26.78
C ASN A 56 -3.96 -10.33 -26.74
N ALA A 57 -4.58 -9.18 -26.43
CA ALA A 57 -6.03 -9.04 -26.41
C ALA A 57 -6.65 -8.89 -27.82
N THR A 58 -5.83 -8.54 -28.81
CA THR A 58 -6.28 -8.22 -30.18
C THR A 58 -5.76 -9.19 -31.23
N HIS A 59 -4.78 -10.02 -30.88
CA HIS A 59 -4.14 -10.99 -31.77
C HIS A 59 -4.31 -12.41 -31.23
N ASP A 60 -4.31 -13.39 -32.13
CA ASP A 60 -4.41 -14.81 -31.78
C ASP A 60 -3.07 -15.41 -31.32
N ASP A 61 -1.96 -14.69 -31.55
CA ASP A 61 -0.61 -15.01 -31.09
C ASP A 61 -0.17 -14.15 -29.91
N VAL A 62 0.89 -14.58 -29.23
CA VAL A 62 1.42 -13.91 -28.03
C VAL A 62 2.57 -12.97 -28.38
N ALA A 63 2.60 -11.80 -27.77
CA ALA A 63 3.71 -10.88 -27.85
C ALA A 63 4.93 -11.49 -27.15
N LEU A 64 6.00 -11.68 -27.92
CA LEU A 64 7.30 -12.18 -27.43
C LEU A 64 8.34 -11.06 -27.25
N TRP A 65 8.00 -9.84 -27.66
CA TRP A 65 8.85 -8.66 -27.57
C TRP A 65 7.98 -7.42 -27.29
N THR A 66 8.45 -6.52 -26.42
CA THR A 66 7.83 -5.21 -26.13
C THR A 66 8.74 -4.11 -26.63
N ASP A 67 8.22 -3.18 -27.44
CA ASP A 67 9.00 -2.08 -28.00
C ASP A 67 9.09 -0.87 -27.05
N ASN A 68 8.13 -0.73 -26.13
CA ASN A 68 8.07 0.43 -25.22
C ASN A 68 9.04 0.36 -24.03
N MET A 69 9.67 -0.78 -23.77
CA MET A 69 10.68 -0.88 -22.73
C MET A 69 12.10 -0.69 -23.29
N PHE A 70 12.69 0.49 -23.09
CA PHE A 70 14.11 0.79 -23.41
C PHE A 70 14.55 0.39 -24.83
N GLY A 71 13.68 0.58 -25.83
CA GLY A 71 13.97 0.26 -27.23
C GLY A 71 13.81 -1.21 -27.60
N GLY A 72 13.18 -2.01 -26.74
CA GLY A 72 12.87 -3.41 -27.01
C GLY A 72 13.32 -4.34 -25.88
N MET A 73 12.44 -5.21 -25.38
CA MET A 73 12.81 -6.34 -24.52
C MET A 73 11.95 -7.58 -24.78
N PRO A 74 12.50 -8.80 -24.61
CA PRO A 74 11.71 -10.03 -24.62
C PRO A 74 10.63 -10.01 -23.53
N THR A 75 9.45 -10.52 -23.86
CA THR A 75 8.32 -10.65 -22.92
C THR A 75 7.63 -11.99 -23.13
N TYR A 76 6.99 -12.51 -22.08
CA TYR A 76 6.28 -13.79 -22.08
C TYR A 76 4.97 -13.71 -21.29
N LEU A 77 4.50 -12.47 -21.05
CA LEU A 77 3.27 -12.17 -20.31
C LEU A 77 2.03 -12.52 -21.13
#